data_AF-A0A8T3MU48-F1
#
_entry.id   AF-A0A8T3MU48-F1
#
_cell.length_a   1.000
_cell.length_b   1.000
_cell.length_c   1.000
_cell.angle_alpha   90.00
_cell.angle_beta   90.00
_cell.angle_gamma   90.00
#
_symmetry.space_group_name_H-M   'P 1'
#
loop_
_entity.id
_entity.type
_entity.pdbx_description
1 polymer ?
#
loop_
_entity_poly.entity_id
_entity_poly.type
_entity_poly.pdbx_seq_one_letter_code
_entity_poly.pdbx_strand_id
1 'polypeptide(L)'
;MIFFKPWPAARARAIDETPLSEGAGGALAGAETPPTTERPAVVEAALWAGLAAMKATIVAVAVDAVIHHHQPRYRGKAMRTRAIGYVGTLCVVPLAWRMLPDRGRYPRGLDLAVSLPLLLDALGNARGVYMRAHVDDVVHLANGAIVAGVAGAVLAPRVDERWQAALAGAGVGVVAQTGWEIMEYLAFRLGARGMDLSYNDTMDDMIESALGAVIGGLFTLARMPRSKRARERTGWRPVVGA
;
A
#
# COMPACT_ATOMS: atom_id res chain seq x y z
N MET A 1 31.76 23.95 5.90
CA MET A 1 32.50 22.77 6.43
C MET A 1 31.78 22.32 7.69
N ILE A 2 30.88 21.34 7.56
CA ILE A 2 29.95 20.92 8.61
C ILE A 2 30.59 19.76 9.38
N PHE A 3 30.78 19.94 10.68
CA PHE A 3 31.37 18.96 11.59
C PHE A 3 30.46 17.73 11.73
N PHE A 4 30.94 16.56 11.31
CA PHE A 4 30.39 15.27 11.71
C PHE A 4 30.82 14.99 13.16
N LYS A 5 29.86 14.93 14.08
CA LYS A 5 30.09 14.48 15.46
C LYS A 5 30.02 12.93 15.47
N PRO A 6 31.05 12.20 15.90
CA PRO A 6 31.00 10.75 15.93
C PRO A 6 30.07 10.25 17.05
N TRP A 7 29.39 9.15 16.74
CA TRP A 7 28.51 8.38 17.63
C TRP A 7 29.33 7.72 18.77
N PRO A 8 28.89 7.73 20.04
CA PRO A 8 29.64 7.08 21.11
C PRO A 8 29.58 5.55 20.98
N ALA A 9 30.74 4.90 20.98
CA ALA A 9 30.86 3.46 21.12
C ALA A 9 30.24 2.99 22.44
N ALA A 10 29.29 2.05 22.37
CA ALA A 10 28.72 1.41 23.55
C ALA A 10 29.82 0.63 24.29
N ARG A 11 30.10 1.02 25.54
CA ARG A 11 30.94 0.24 26.45
C ARG A 11 30.22 -1.04 26.81
N ALA A 12 30.77 -2.19 26.42
CA ALA A 12 30.41 -3.48 26.98
C ALA A 12 30.74 -3.46 28.48
N ARG A 13 29.72 -3.49 29.35
CA ARG A 13 29.91 -3.85 30.75
C ARG A 13 29.97 -5.36 30.82
N ALA A 14 31.12 -5.88 31.24
CA ALA A 14 31.25 -7.23 31.77
C ALA A 14 30.28 -7.35 32.95
N ILE A 15 29.38 -8.33 32.87
CA ILE A 15 28.45 -8.66 33.94
C ILE A 15 29.16 -9.73 34.77
N ASP A 16 29.25 -9.44 36.07
CA ASP A 16 29.88 -10.21 37.12
C ASP A 16 29.20 -11.58 37.26
N GLU A 17 29.96 -12.68 37.15
CA GLU A 17 29.46 -14.03 37.39
C GLU A 17 29.54 -14.33 38.89
N THR A 18 28.41 -14.19 39.59
CA THR A 18 28.23 -14.76 40.94
C THR A 18 27.22 -15.91 40.86
N PRO A 19 27.58 -17.12 41.32
CA PRO A 19 26.68 -18.26 41.27
C PRO A 19 25.65 -18.15 42.40
N LEU A 20 24.38 -17.97 42.05
CA LEU A 20 23.27 -18.10 42.99
C LEU A 20 22.74 -19.54 42.98
N SER A 21 22.71 -20.07 44.20
CA SER A 21 22.32 -21.38 44.66
C SER A 21 21.00 -21.92 44.14
N GLU A 22 20.98 -23.24 43.99
CA GLU A 22 19.80 -24.11 43.93
C GLU A 22 18.74 -23.76 44.99
N GLY A 23 17.47 -23.76 44.58
CA GLY A 23 16.35 -23.81 45.53
C GLY A 23 15.02 -23.30 44.99
N ALA A 24 14.02 -24.18 45.04
CA ALA A 24 12.58 -23.94 44.96
C ALA A 24 11.94 -23.90 43.55
N GLY A 25 11.35 -25.06 43.21
CA GLY A 25 10.33 -25.19 42.18
C GLY A 25 9.13 -24.25 42.40
N GLY A 26 8.60 -23.79 41.27
CA GLY A 26 7.40 -22.97 41.23
C GLY A 26 6.96 -22.80 39.79
N ALA A 27 5.96 -23.60 39.40
CA ALA A 27 5.09 -23.40 38.26
C ALA A 27 5.75 -23.05 36.91
N LEU A 28 5.94 -24.08 36.08
CA LEU A 28 5.81 -23.92 34.62
C LEU A 28 4.38 -23.47 34.33
N ALA A 29 4.14 -22.15 34.49
CA ALA A 29 2.97 -21.49 33.95
C ALA A 29 3.01 -21.74 32.44
N GLY A 30 2.09 -22.59 31.97
CA GLY A 30 1.90 -22.88 30.57
C GLY A 30 1.87 -21.57 29.81
N ALA A 31 2.87 -21.36 28.96
CA ALA A 31 2.78 -20.36 27.92
C ALA A 31 1.62 -20.79 27.03
N GLU A 32 0.41 -20.31 27.34
CA GLU A 32 -0.71 -20.34 26.41
C GLU A 32 -0.21 -19.67 25.13
N THR A 33 0.10 -20.50 24.13
CA THR A 33 0.20 -20.04 22.76
C THR A 33 -1.06 -19.22 22.49
N PRO A 34 -0.95 -17.92 22.19
CA PRO A 34 -2.13 -17.12 21.92
C PRO A 34 -2.90 -17.81 20.80
N PRO A 35 -4.24 -17.93 20.90
CA PRO A 35 -5.01 -18.61 19.87
C PRO A 35 -4.71 -17.92 18.55
N THR A 36 -4.03 -18.64 17.65
CA THR A 36 -4.02 -18.29 16.24
C THR A 36 -5.46 -18.46 15.81
N THR A 37 -6.21 -17.36 15.76
CA THR A 37 -7.55 -17.35 15.18
C THR A 37 -7.40 -17.61 13.69
N GLU A 38 -7.22 -18.89 13.34
CA GLU A 38 -7.29 -19.35 11.97
C GLU A 38 -8.67 -18.96 11.44
N ARG A 39 -8.68 -18.17 10.36
CA ARG A 39 -9.95 -17.78 9.75
C ARG A 39 -10.60 -19.05 9.19
N PRO A 40 -11.94 -19.11 9.17
CA PRO A 40 -12.64 -20.23 8.56
C PRO A 40 -12.15 -20.48 7.13
N ALA A 41 -11.97 -21.74 6.75
CA ALA A 41 -11.46 -22.12 5.43
C ALA A 41 -12.23 -21.48 4.26
N VAL A 42 -13.54 -21.24 4.44
CA VAL A 42 -14.38 -20.53 3.46
C VAL A 42 -13.96 -19.07 3.25
N VAL A 43 -13.60 -18.35 4.32
CA VAL A 43 -13.10 -16.97 4.24
C VAL A 43 -11.75 -16.95 3.53
N GLU A 44 -10.93 -17.96 3.79
CA GLU A 44 -9.63 -18.11 3.15
C GLU A 44 -9.72 -18.37 1.65
N ALA A 45 -10.63 -19.27 1.25
CA ALA A 45 -10.93 -19.53 -0.14
C ALA A 45 -11.49 -18.27 -0.84
N ALA A 46 -12.41 -17.54 -0.18
CA ALA A 46 -13.00 -16.33 -0.73
C ALA A 46 -11.96 -15.22 -0.97
N LEU A 47 -11.01 -15.01 -0.05
CA LEU A 47 -9.94 -14.03 -0.22
C LEU A 47 -9.01 -14.38 -1.39
N TRP A 48 -8.66 -15.67 -1.53
CA TRP A 48 -7.86 -16.14 -2.66
C TRP A 48 -8.59 -16.00 -3.98
N ALA A 49 -9.86 -16.41 -4.03
CA ALA A 49 -10.68 -16.30 -5.22
C ALA A 49 -10.87 -14.82 -5.62
N GLY A 50 -11.17 -13.95 -4.67
CA GLY A 50 -11.31 -12.51 -4.91
C GLY A 50 -10.02 -11.87 -5.40
N LEU A 51 -8.88 -12.20 -4.79
CA LEU A 51 -7.58 -11.68 -5.22
C LEU A 51 -7.21 -12.17 -6.62
N ALA A 52 -7.38 -13.46 -6.89
CA ALA A 52 -7.11 -14.04 -8.20
C ALA A 52 -8.02 -13.42 -9.27
N ALA A 53 -9.31 -13.29 -9.00
CA ALA A 53 -10.27 -12.67 -9.91
C ALA A 53 -9.91 -11.21 -10.21
N MET A 54 -9.55 -10.43 -9.18
CA MET A 54 -9.16 -9.02 -9.36
C MET A 54 -7.90 -8.89 -10.21
N LYS A 55 -6.83 -9.63 -9.87
CA LYS A 55 -5.58 -9.59 -10.65
C LYS A 55 -5.80 -10.08 -12.08
N ALA A 56 -6.54 -11.17 -12.28
CA ALA A 56 -6.87 -11.68 -13.60
C ALA A 56 -7.66 -10.64 -14.42
N THR A 57 -8.59 -9.93 -13.80
CA THR A 57 -9.37 -8.87 -14.46
C THR A 57 -8.47 -7.72 -14.89
N ILE A 58 -7.60 -7.23 -13.99
CA ILE A 58 -6.65 -6.15 -14.32
C ILE A 58 -5.73 -6.57 -15.47
N VAL A 59 -5.17 -7.79 -15.42
CA VAL A 59 -4.32 -8.31 -16.50
C VAL A 59 -5.10 -8.45 -17.81
N ALA A 60 -6.33 -8.96 -17.77
CA ALA A 60 -7.17 -9.09 -18.95
C ALA A 60 -7.46 -7.73 -19.60
N VAL A 61 -7.78 -6.71 -18.78
CA VAL A 61 -7.98 -5.34 -19.27
C VAL A 61 -6.67 -4.74 -19.80
N ALA A 62 -5.53 -4.97 -19.15
CA ALA A 62 -4.23 -4.52 -19.63
C ALA A 62 -3.87 -5.14 -20.99
N VAL A 63 -4.16 -6.43 -21.18
CA VAL A 63 -3.97 -7.13 -22.47
C VAL A 63 -4.94 -6.59 -23.53
N ASP A 64 -6.22 -6.43 -23.19
CA ASP A 64 -7.23 -5.83 -24.08
C ASP A 64 -6.82 -4.42 -24.51
N ALA A 65 -6.32 -3.61 -23.58
CA ALA A 65 -5.79 -2.29 -23.82
C ALA A 65 -4.60 -2.30 -24.79
N VAL A 66 -3.66 -3.23 -24.66
CA VAL A 66 -2.51 -3.33 -25.57
C VAL A 66 -2.95 -3.71 -26.98
N ILE A 67 -3.80 -4.73 -27.11
CA ILE A 67 -4.26 -5.26 -28.40
C ILE A 67 -5.21 -4.26 -29.11
N HIS A 68 -6.14 -3.68 -28.37
CA HIS A 68 -7.25 -2.91 -28.91
C HIS A 68 -7.14 -1.39 -28.70
N HIS A 69 -5.95 -0.86 -28.37
CA HIS A 69 -5.73 0.57 -28.06
C HIS A 69 -6.28 1.57 -29.11
N HIS A 70 -6.45 1.15 -30.36
CA HIS A 70 -6.98 1.97 -31.46
C HIS A 70 -8.50 2.14 -31.43
N GLN A 71 -9.22 1.34 -30.63
CA GLN A 71 -10.68 1.41 -30.53
C GLN A 71 -11.13 2.75 -29.91
N PRO A 72 -12.30 3.29 -30.29
CA PRO A 72 -12.80 4.58 -29.79
C PRO A 72 -12.82 4.69 -28.26
N ARG A 73 -13.13 3.60 -27.54
CA ARG A 73 -13.14 3.56 -26.06
C ARG A 73 -11.78 3.81 -25.40
N TYR A 74 -10.68 3.60 -26.14
CA TYR A 74 -9.30 3.71 -25.67
C TYR A 74 -8.51 4.85 -26.31
N ARG A 75 -9.05 5.47 -27.38
CA ARG A 75 -8.43 6.65 -27.99
C ARG A 75 -8.32 7.75 -26.94
N GLY A 76 -7.11 8.28 -26.80
CA GLY A 76 -6.82 9.32 -25.84
C GLY A 76 -6.12 8.82 -24.57
N LYS A 77 -6.57 7.70 -24.00
CA LYS A 77 -6.32 7.38 -22.59
C LYS A 77 -4.95 6.76 -22.26
N ALA A 78 -3.98 6.88 -23.17
CA ALA A 78 -2.64 6.28 -23.06
C ALA A 78 -2.62 4.82 -22.56
N MET A 79 -3.61 4.02 -22.97
CA MET A 79 -3.88 2.71 -22.38
C MET A 79 -2.72 1.72 -22.43
N ARG A 80 -1.83 1.83 -23.42
CA ARG A 80 -0.61 1.01 -23.50
C ARG A 80 0.37 1.33 -22.38
N THR A 81 0.51 2.60 -22.02
CA THR A 81 1.37 3.02 -20.91
C THR A 81 0.72 2.68 -19.57
N ARG A 82 -0.58 2.95 -19.42
CA ARG A 82 -1.34 2.54 -18.21
C ARG A 82 -1.27 1.02 -17.98
N ALA A 83 -1.33 0.20 -19.04
CA ALA A 83 -1.15 -1.25 -18.93
C ALA A 83 0.18 -1.67 -18.29
N ILE A 84 1.28 -0.97 -18.62
CA ILE A 84 2.59 -1.20 -17.98
C ILE A 84 2.52 -0.82 -16.49
N GLY A 85 1.92 0.34 -16.18
CA GLY A 85 1.70 0.79 -14.80
C GLY A 85 0.85 -0.17 -13.97
N TYR A 86 -0.21 -0.75 -14.56
CA TYR A 86 -1.07 -1.75 -13.92
C TYR A 86 -0.29 -3.01 -13.57
N VAL A 87 0.42 -3.60 -14.55
CA VAL A 87 1.20 -4.82 -14.33
C VAL A 87 2.33 -4.57 -13.34
N GLY A 88 3.04 -3.45 -13.46
CA GLY A 88 4.10 -3.06 -12.53
C GLY A 88 3.59 -2.95 -11.10
N THR A 89 2.48 -2.24 -10.90
CA THR A 89 1.90 -2.05 -9.55
C THR A 89 1.32 -3.35 -8.98
N LEU A 90 0.75 -4.24 -9.81
CA LEU A 90 0.33 -5.58 -9.38
C LEU A 90 1.46 -6.44 -8.80
N CYS A 91 2.70 -6.17 -9.21
CA CYS A 91 3.89 -6.87 -8.73
C CYS A 91 4.46 -6.30 -7.42
N VAL A 92 4.07 -5.09 -7.00
CA VAL A 92 4.65 -4.42 -5.82
C VAL A 92 4.48 -5.27 -4.55
N VAL A 93 3.26 -5.71 -4.24
CA VAL A 93 3.00 -6.50 -3.02
C VAL A 93 3.69 -7.87 -3.05
N PRO A 94 3.58 -8.70 -4.11
CA PRO A 94 4.24 -10.00 -4.12
C PRO A 94 5.76 -9.90 -4.10
N LEU A 95 6.36 -8.91 -4.78
CA LEU A 95 7.80 -8.69 -4.75
C LEU A 95 8.26 -8.20 -3.39
N ALA A 96 7.58 -7.20 -2.80
CA ALA A 96 7.90 -6.72 -1.47
C ALA A 96 7.81 -7.85 -0.42
N TRP A 97 6.77 -8.68 -0.49
CA TRP A 97 6.62 -9.83 0.40
C TRP A 97 7.73 -10.88 0.22
N ARG A 98 8.14 -11.16 -1.03
CA ARG A 98 9.27 -12.06 -1.33
C ARG A 98 10.60 -11.57 -0.77
N MET A 99 10.77 -10.26 -0.62
CA MET A 99 11.98 -9.61 -0.12
C MET A 99 12.03 -9.51 1.41
N LEU A 100 10.94 -9.82 2.13
CA LEU A 100 10.95 -9.77 3.60
C LEU A 100 11.70 -10.98 4.21
N PRO A 101 12.52 -10.77 5.26
CA PRO A 101 13.22 -11.86 5.95
C PRO A 101 12.28 -12.82 6.69
N ASP A 102 11.27 -12.29 7.39
CA ASP A 102 10.25 -13.05 8.11
C ASP A 102 8.87 -12.82 7.47
N ARG A 103 8.62 -13.56 6.39
CA ARG A 103 7.53 -13.30 5.44
C ARG A 103 6.15 -13.58 6.05
N GLY A 104 6.08 -14.48 7.03
CA GLY A 104 4.83 -15.02 7.54
C GLY A 104 3.87 -15.43 6.41
N ARG A 105 2.57 -15.26 6.65
CA ARG A 105 1.51 -15.52 5.68
C ARG A 105 1.40 -14.40 4.63
N TYR A 106 1.06 -14.76 3.40
CA TYR A 106 0.90 -13.79 2.31
C TYR A 106 -0.16 -12.72 2.65
N PRO A 107 0.15 -11.42 2.47
CA PRO A 107 -0.67 -10.29 2.92
C PRO A 107 -1.88 -10.04 2.00
N ARG A 108 -2.82 -10.96 1.91
CA ARG A 108 -3.88 -10.91 0.88
C ARG A 108 -4.75 -9.66 0.92
N GLY A 109 -5.18 -9.23 2.10
CA GLY A 109 -6.00 -8.01 2.17
C GLY A 109 -5.20 -6.74 1.84
N LEU A 110 -3.88 -6.72 2.05
CA LEU A 110 -3.00 -5.66 1.56
C LEU A 110 -2.92 -5.69 0.04
N ASP A 111 -2.76 -6.88 -0.54
CA ASP A 111 -2.71 -7.05 -1.99
C ASP A 111 -4.04 -6.69 -2.66
N LEU A 112 -5.16 -7.03 -2.01
CA LEU A 112 -6.49 -6.58 -2.41
C LEU A 112 -6.62 -5.06 -2.30
N ALA A 113 -6.18 -4.46 -1.19
CA ALA A 113 -6.24 -3.01 -1.02
C ALA A 113 -5.43 -2.27 -2.09
N VAL A 114 -4.21 -2.73 -2.39
CA VAL A 114 -3.38 -2.13 -3.44
C VAL A 114 -3.94 -2.39 -4.84
N SER A 115 -4.49 -3.58 -5.11
CA SER A 115 -5.00 -3.92 -6.44
C SER A 115 -6.38 -3.29 -6.75
N LEU A 116 -7.14 -2.85 -5.73
CA LEU A 116 -8.47 -2.27 -5.91
C LEU A 116 -8.45 -0.95 -6.70
N PRO A 117 -7.61 0.05 -6.36
CA PRO A 117 -7.36 1.24 -7.19
C PRO A 117 -7.17 0.92 -8.68
N LEU A 118 -6.30 -0.05 -8.97
CA LEU A 118 -5.97 -0.46 -10.33
C LEU A 118 -7.18 -1.08 -11.03
N LEU A 119 -7.96 -1.89 -10.32
CA LEU A 119 -9.16 -2.50 -10.88
C LEU A 119 -10.17 -1.43 -11.29
N LEU A 120 -10.41 -0.45 -10.41
CA LEU A 120 -11.33 0.65 -10.66
C LEU A 120 -10.87 1.47 -11.87
N ASP A 121 -9.57 1.81 -11.94
CA ASP A 121 -9.04 2.58 -13.06
C ASP A 121 -9.08 1.80 -14.39
N ALA A 122 -8.62 0.56 -14.38
CA ALA A 122 -8.64 -0.29 -15.58
C ALA A 122 -10.06 -0.48 -16.12
N LEU A 123 -11.02 -0.81 -15.25
CA LEU A 123 -12.42 -1.00 -15.65
C LEU A 123 -13.10 0.31 -16.04
N GLY A 124 -12.82 1.40 -15.34
CA GLY A 124 -13.34 2.74 -15.68
C GLY A 124 -12.93 3.15 -17.09
N ASN A 125 -11.66 2.93 -17.43
CA ASN A 125 -11.13 3.17 -18.77
C ASN A 125 -11.76 2.25 -19.82
N ALA A 126 -11.79 0.94 -19.55
CA ALA A 126 -12.34 -0.07 -20.45
C ALA A 126 -13.83 0.10 -20.77
N ARG A 127 -14.61 0.61 -19.81
CA ARG A 127 -16.05 0.86 -19.96
C ARG A 127 -16.38 2.29 -20.38
N GLY A 128 -15.38 3.15 -20.57
CA GLY A 128 -15.60 4.55 -20.94
C GLY A 128 -16.29 5.37 -19.85
N VAL A 129 -16.19 4.96 -18.58
CA VAL A 129 -16.87 5.61 -17.45
C VAL A 129 -16.35 7.04 -17.23
N TYR A 130 -15.05 7.27 -17.47
CA TYR A 130 -14.41 8.59 -17.40
C TYR A 130 -14.88 9.59 -18.47
N MET A 131 -15.76 9.18 -19.40
CA MET A 131 -16.45 10.14 -20.29
C MET A 131 -17.51 10.97 -19.56
N ARG A 132 -17.78 10.67 -18.28
CA ARG A 132 -18.62 11.49 -17.39
C ARG A 132 -17.71 12.31 -16.49
N ALA A 133 -17.85 13.63 -16.54
CA ALA A 133 -17.12 14.56 -15.68
C ALA A 133 -17.27 14.14 -14.20
N HIS A 134 -16.16 14.14 -13.46
CA HIS A 134 -16.03 13.85 -12.02
C HIS A 134 -15.85 12.39 -11.57
N VAL A 135 -15.81 11.40 -12.45
CA VAL A 135 -15.45 10.04 -11.99
C VAL A 135 -13.94 9.90 -11.76
N ASP A 136 -13.13 10.63 -12.52
CA ASP A 136 -11.68 10.66 -12.36
C ASP A 136 -11.32 11.23 -10.99
N ASP A 137 -11.94 12.35 -10.65
CA ASP A 137 -11.75 13.08 -9.40
C ASP A 137 -11.89 12.17 -8.16
N VAL A 138 -12.99 11.39 -8.16
CA VAL A 138 -13.31 10.45 -7.09
C VAL A 138 -12.29 9.30 -7.04
N VAL A 139 -11.78 8.87 -8.19
CA VAL A 139 -10.78 7.81 -8.28
C VAL A 139 -9.43 8.29 -7.76
N HIS A 140 -8.98 9.50 -8.12
CA HIS A 140 -7.75 10.10 -7.59
C HIS A 140 -7.81 10.26 -6.06
N LEU A 141 -8.93 10.78 -5.54
CA LEU A 141 -9.19 10.85 -4.11
C LEU A 141 -9.14 9.47 -3.42
N ALA A 142 -9.87 8.49 -3.95
CA ALA A 142 -9.94 7.14 -3.37
C ALA A 142 -8.59 6.43 -3.40
N ASN A 143 -7.85 6.54 -4.52
CA ASN A 143 -6.54 5.95 -4.69
C ASN A 143 -5.53 6.56 -3.70
N GLY A 144 -5.53 7.89 -3.55
CA GLY A 144 -4.73 8.59 -2.55
C GLY A 144 -5.00 8.08 -1.13
N ALA A 145 -6.27 7.92 -0.76
CA ALA A 145 -6.66 7.45 0.57
C ALA A 145 -6.23 6.01 0.85
N ILE A 146 -6.41 5.12 -0.13
CA ILE A 146 -6.03 3.71 0.02
C ILE A 146 -4.51 3.57 0.14
N VAL A 147 -3.74 4.19 -0.78
CA VAL A 147 -2.28 4.11 -0.76
C VAL A 147 -1.71 4.68 0.54
N ALA A 148 -2.18 5.85 0.97
CA ALA A 148 -1.70 6.47 2.20
C ALA A 148 -2.09 5.67 3.46
N GLY A 149 -3.32 5.15 3.53
CA GLY A 149 -3.77 4.33 4.65
C GLY A 149 -3.00 3.02 4.76
N VAL A 150 -2.73 2.37 3.63
CA VAL A 150 -1.89 1.18 3.54
C VAL A 150 -0.47 1.47 4.00
N ALA A 151 0.16 2.51 3.44
CA ALA A 151 1.53 2.90 3.80
C ALA A 151 1.63 3.23 5.30
N GLY A 152 0.66 3.99 5.82
CA GLY A 152 0.56 4.31 7.24
C GLY A 152 0.45 3.07 8.11
N ALA A 153 -0.40 2.10 7.76
CA ALA A 153 -0.52 0.83 8.48
C ALA A 153 0.78 0.01 8.46
N VAL A 154 1.49 -0.02 7.33
CA VAL A 154 2.79 -0.71 7.19
C VAL A 154 3.90 -0.04 8.01
N LEU A 155 3.88 1.29 8.11
CA LEU A 155 4.87 2.07 8.86
C LEU A 155 4.59 2.15 10.36
N ALA A 156 3.33 1.96 10.78
CA ALA A 156 2.90 2.14 12.17
C ALA A 156 3.68 1.34 13.23
N PRO A 157 4.14 0.10 12.97
CA PRO A 157 4.98 -0.64 13.91
C PRO A 157 6.43 -0.13 14.00
N ARG A 158 6.88 0.71 13.06
CA ARG A 158 8.27 1.16 12.93
C ARG A 158 8.53 2.54 13.54
N VAL A 159 7.49 3.20 14.03
CA VAL A 159 7.54 4.58 14.55
C VAL A 159 7.02 4.64 15.98
N ASP A 160 7.49 5.62 16.74
CA ASP A 160 7.18 5.76 18.16
C ASP A 160 5.73 6.19 18.38
N GLU A 161 5.24 7.08 17.51
CA GLU A 161 3.89 7.63 17.61
C GLU A 161 3.05 7.35 16.37
N ARG A 162 1.76 7.05 16.56
CA ARG A 162 0.85 6.74 15.44
C ARG A 162 0.65 7.92 14.48
N TRP A 163 0.86 9.15 14.93
CA TRP A 163 0.79 10.33 14.06
C TRP A 163 1.98 10.42 13.12
N GLN A 164 3.15 9.93 13.52
CA GLN A 164 4.30 9.80 12.62
C GLN A 164 3.98 8.82 11.49
N ALA A 165 3.31 7.71 11.83
CA ALA A 165 2.87 6.72 10.83
C ALA A 165 1.86 7.33 9.85
N ALA A 166 0.91 8.11 10.36
CA ALA A 166 -0.09 8.78 9.55
C ALA A 166 0.50 9.83 8.61
N LEU A 167 1.42 10.67 9.11
CA LEU A 167 2.12 11.66 8.26
C LEU A 167 3.01 10.97 7.24
N ALA A 168 3.76 9.93 7.63
CA ALA A 168 4.59 9.18 6.70
C ALA A 168 3.74 8.45 5.65
N GLY A 169 2.61 7.87 6.04
CA GLY A 169 1.64 7.27 5.13
C GLY A 169 1.06 8.27 4.14
N ALA A 170 0.60 9.43 4.62
CA ALA A 170 0.12 10.52 3.76
C ALA A 170 1.22 11.01 2.80
N GLY A 171 2.45 11.19 3.28
CA GLY A 171 3.60 11.57 2.46
C GLY A 171 3.90 10.54 1.36
N VAL A 172 3.88 9.24 1.69
CA VAL A 172 4.01 8.17 0.68
C VAL A 172 2.88 8.22 -0.34
N GLY A 173 1.64 8.47 0.10
CA GLY A 173 0.50 8.65 -0.80
C GLY A 173 0.71 9.79 -1.79
N VAL A 174 1.09 10.98 -1.30
CA VAL A 174 1.38 12.15 -2.16
C VAL A 174 2.50 11.84 -3.15
N VAL A 175 3.61 11.27 -2.69
CA VAL A 175 4.76 10.93 -3.56
C VAL A 175 4.36 9.90 -4.63
N ALA A 176 3.59 8.88 -4.26
CA ALA A 176 3.14 7.85 -5.19
C ALA A 176 2.23 8.43 -6.28
N GLN A 177 1.29 9.32 -5.90
CA GLN A 177 0.38 9.96 -6.85
C GLN A 177 1.10 10.98 -7.72
N THR A 178 2.03 11.76 -7.17
CA THR A 178 2.92 12.61 -7.99
C THR A 178 3.74 11.76 -8.98
N GLY A 179 4.18 10.57 -8.56
CA GLY A 179 4.85 9.62 -9.44
C GLY A 179 3.95 9.15 -10.60
N TRP A 180 2.65 8.97 -10.35
CA TRP A 180 1.66 8.65 -11.38
C TRP A 180 1.52 9.78 -12.40
N GLU A 181 1.33 11.02 -11.94
CA GLU A 181 1.28 12.21 -12.80
C GLU A 181 2.54 12.39 -13.66
N ILE A 182 3.71 12.12 -13.09
CA ILE A 182 4.98 12.14 -13.84
C ILE A 182 4.98 11.06 -14.92
N MET A 183 4.46 9.86 -14.66
CA MET A 183 4.36 8.82 -15.68
C MET A 183 3.41 9.23 -16.81
N GLU A 184 2.28 9.86 -16.51
CA GLU A 184 1.34 10.36 -17.51
C GLU A 184 1.98 11.46 -18.37
N TYR A 185 2.66 12.41 -17.72
CA TYR A 185 3.45 13.44 -18.39
C TYR A 185 4.52 12.82 -19.30
N LEU A 186 5.29 11.84 -18.83
CA LEU A 186 6.30 11.16 -19.64
C LEU A 186 5.65 10.41 -20.81
N ALA A 187 4.50 9.76 -20.61
CA ALA A 187 3.76 9.11 -21.68
C ALA A 187 3.38 10.12 -22.77
N PHE A 188 2.91 11.29 -22.37
CA PHE A 188 2.58 12.40 -23.28
C PHE A 188 3.80 12.85 -24.07
N ARG A 189 4.93 13.06 -23.39
CA ARG A 189 6.21 13.42 -24.01
C ARG A 189 6.73 12.36 -24.98
N LEU A 190 6.39 11.10 -24.77
CA LEU A 190 6.71 9.97 -25.65
C LEU A 190 5.69 9.76 -26.78
N GLY A 191 4.73 10.68 -26.94
CA GLY A 191 3.79 10.69 -28.06
C GLY A 191 2.45 10.02 -27.79
N ALA A 192 2.14 9.62 -26.55
CA ALA A 192 0.78 9.27 -26.19
C ALA A 192 -0.10 10.52 -26.28
N ARG A 193 -1.23 10.42 -26.98
CA ARG A 193 -2.15 11.55 -27.21
C ARG A 193 -3.50 11.27 -26.58
N GLY A 194 -4.09 12.35 -26.02
CA GLY A 194 -5.48 12.47 -25.58
C GLY A 194 -5.78 12.01 -24.15
N MET A 195 -4.80 12.07 -23.25
CA MET A 195 -5.02 11.98 -21.80
C MET A 195 -5.68 13.25 -21.24
N ASP A 196 -6.10 14.18 -22.11
CA ASP A 196 -6.55 15.54 -21.81
C ASP A 196 -5.70 16.33 -20.79
N LEU A 197 -4.44 15.93 -20.63
CA LEU A 197 -3.43 16.56 -19.76
C LEU A 197 -3.36 18.06 -20.04
N SER A 198 -4.10 18.79 -19.23
CA SER A 198 -4.05 20.23 -19.13
C SER A 198 -3.41 20.58 -17.80
N TYR A 199 -2.93 21.81 -17.67
CA TYR A 199 -2.41 22.27 -16.39
C TYR A 199 -3.47 22.15 -15.27
N ASN A 200 -4.73 22.47 -15.56
CA ASN A 200 -5.79 22.42 -14.56
C ASN A 200 -6.09 20.98 -14.14
N ASP A 201 -6.20 20.07 -15.12
CA ASP A 201 -6.43 18.64 -14.92
C ASP A 201 -5.38 18.01 -13.99
N THR A 202 -4.09 18.17 -14.32
CA THR A 202 -3.00 17.69 -13.46
C THR A 202 -3.01 18.34 -12.07
N MET A 203 -3.38 19.62 -11.96
CA MET A 203 -3.47 20.28 -10.66
C MET A 203 -4.64 19.76 -9.82
N ASP A 204 -5.78 19.50 -10.43
CA ASP A 204 -6.96 18.94 -9.78
C ASP A 204 -6.65 17.51 -9.28
N ASP A 205 -6.05 16.67 -10.13
CA ASP A 205 -5.59 15.31 -9.77
C ASP A 205 -4.61 15.32 -8.59
N MET A 206 -3.67 16.26 -8.58
CA MET A 206 -2.73 16.43 -7.48
C MET A 206 -3.41 16.85 -6.18
N ILE A 207 -4.38 17.77 -6.24
CA ILE A 207 -5.15 18.24 -5.08
C ILE A 207 -5.98 17.11 -4.51
N GLU A 208 -6.70 16.38 -5.35
CA GLU A 208 -7.58 15.27 -4.95
C GLU A 208 -6.79 14.11 -4.40
N SER A 209 -5.68 13.76 -5.05
CA SER A 209 -4.73 12.78 -4.55
C SER A 209 -4.16 13.16 -3.19
N ALA A 210 -3.84 14.43 -2.97
CA ALA A 210 -3.36 14.92 -1.69
C ALA A 210 -4.45 14.88 -0.60
N LEU A 211 -5.68 15.29 -0.93
CA LEU A 211 -6.83 15.18 -0.03
C LEU A 211 -7.10 13.70 0.34
N GLY A 212 -7.02 12.82 -0.64
CA GLY A 212 -7.09 11.37 -0.46
C GLY A 212 -6.02 10.92 0.52
N ALA A 213 -4.77 11.30 0.28
CA ALA A 213 -3.65 10.94 1.15
C ALA A 213 -3.85 11.43 2.60
N VAL A 214 -4.42 12.62 2.80
CA VAL A 214 -4.83 13.11 4.13
C VAL A 214 -5.89 12.20 4.74
N ILE A 215 -6.93 11.81 4.00
CA ILE A 215 -7.96 10.85 4.48
C ILE A 215 -7.32 9.52 4.89
N GLY A 216 -6.37 8.99 4.12
CA GLY A 216 -5.63 7.78 4.45
C GLY A 216 -4.76 7.93 5.71
N GLY A 217 -4.14 9.09 5.90
CA GLY A 217 -3.44 9.45 7.15
C GLY A 217 -4.39 9.51 8.35
N LEU A 218 -5.55 10.15 8.21
CA LEU A 218 -6.59 10.20 9.24
C LEU A 218 -7.13 8.80 9.59
N PHE A 219 -7.32 7.95 8.58
CA PHE A 219 -7.67 6.55 8.79
C PHE A 219 -6.59 5.82 9.61
N THR A 220 -5.32 6.04 9.30
CA THR A 220 -4.20 5.49 10.06
C THR A 220 -4.24 5.97 11.52
N LEU A 221 -4.44 7.27 11.75
CA LEU A 221 -4.58 7.84 13.10
C LEU A 221 -5.72 7.20 13.90
N ALA A 222 -6.86 7.01 13.24
CA ALA A 222 -8.07 6.49 13.87
C ALA A 222 -7.96 4.99 14.18
N ARG A 223 -7.36 4.20 13.29
CA ARG A 223 -7.32 2.74 13.39
C ARG A 223 -6.09 2.19 14.12
N MET A 224 -4.98 2.93 14.16
CA MET A 224 -3.77 2.45 14.80
C MET A 224 -3.80 2.63 16.33
N PRO A 225 -3.45 1.58 17.10
CA PRO A 225 -3.28 1.68 18.55
C PRO A 225 -2.32 2.82 18.95
N ARG A 226 -2.63 3.50 20.06
CA ARG A 226 -1.75 4.54 20.63
C ARG A 226 -0.42 3.96 21.14
N SER A 227 -0.44 2.78 21.75
CA SER A 227 0.75 2.11 22.27
C SER A 227 1.60 1.49 21.16
N LYS A 228 2.91 1.79 21.15
CA LYS A 228 3.90 1.18 20.23
C LYS A 228 3.92 -0.35 20.34
N ARG A 229 3.96 -0.88 21.57
CA ARG A 229 3.95 -2.33 21.83
C ARG A 229 2.71 -3.02 21.27
N ALA A 230 1.55 -2.35 21.33
CA ALA A 230 0.34 -2.86 20.69
C ALA A 230 0.47 -2.86 19.16
N ARG A 231 1.01 -1.80 18.54
CA ARG A 231 1.26 -1.75 17.09
C ARG A 231 2.28 -2.77 16.62
N GLU A 232 3.33 -3.05 17.39
CA GLU A 232 4.32 -4.09 17.09
C GLU A 232 3.70 -5.48 17.13
N ARG A 233 2.86 -5.75 18.13
CA ARG A 233 2.15 -7.04 18.27
C ARG A 233 1.09 -7.24 17.21
N THR A 234 0.31 -6.19 16.92
CA THR A 234 -0.77 -6.19 15.93
C THR A 234 -0.20 -6.19 14.51
N GLY A 235 0.91 -5.48 14.28
CA GLY A 235 1.47 -5.27 12.95
C GLY A 235 0.49 -4.54 12.02
N TRP A 236 0.73 -4.67 10.72
CA TRP A 236 -0.18 -4.18 9.68
C TRP A 236 -1.37 -5.12 9.43
N ARG A 237 -1.30 -6.38 9.90
CA ARG A 237 -2.18 -7.49 9.50
C ARG A 237 -3.68 -7.26 9.74
N PRO A 238 -4.14 -6.69 10.87
CA PRO A 238 -5.57 -6.55 11.16
C PRO A 238 -6.23 -5.41 10.40
N VAL A 239 -5.47 -4.42 9.93
CA VAL A 239 -6.02 -3.25 9.22
C VAL A 239 -6.13 -3.47 7.72
N VAL A 240 -5.25 -4.30 7.16
CA VAL A 240 -5.30 -4.77 5.76
C VAL A 240 -5.66 -6.25 5.68
N GLY A 241 -6.43 -6.77 6.64
CA GLY A 241 -7.10 -8.06 6.52
C GLY A 241 -6.20 -9.27 6.16
N ALA A 242 -5.04 -9.45 6.78
CA ALA A 242 -4.20 -10.67 6.65
C ALA A 242 -4.49 -11.77 7.69
#